data_AF-A0A8J6XC98-F1
#
_entry.id   AF-A0A8J6XC98-F1
#
_cell.length_a   1.000
_cell.length_b   1.000
_cell.length_c   1.000
_cell.angle_alpha   90.00
_cell.angle_beta   90.00
_cell.angle_gamma   90.00
#
_symmetry.space_group_name_H-M   'P 1'
#
loop_
_entity.id
_entity.type
_entity.pdbx_description
1 polymer ?
#
loop_
_entity_poly.entity_id
_entity_poly.type
_entity_poly.pdbx_seq_one_letter_code
_entity_poly.pdbx_strand_id
1 'polypeptide(L)'
;MEIILGDITKLEVDAIVNAANTSLLGGSGVDGAIHRAAGAELVDEYGEPKLLQQCYRKCMQIAADQEFDTLAFPCISTGIYRYPKANAAEVAVKTCSEQLQKNGRPQRVIFCCYDQENYEIYQRILSV
;
A
#
# COMPACT_ATOMS: atom_id res chain seq x y z
N MET A 1 -2.81 -14.42 -1.73
CA MET A 1 -2.07 -13.26 -1.16
C MET A 1 -1.03 -13.82 -0.22
N GLU A 2 0.15 -13.20 -0.17
CA GLU A 2 1.29 -13.63 0.64
C GLU A 2 1.81 -12.46 1.48
N ILE A 3 2.47 -12.76 2.58
CA ILE A 3 3.15 -11.77 3.44
C ILE A 3 4.61 -12.15 3.58
N ILE A 4 5.49 -11.16 3.50
CA ILE A 4 6.93 -11.34 3.65
C ILE A 4 7.44 -10.27 4.61
N LEU A 5 8.22 -10.67 5.61
CA LEU A 5 9.03 -9.73 6.39
C LEU A 5 10.38 -9.55 5.66
N GLY A 6 10.67 -8.34 5.17
CA GLY A 6 11.93 -8.11 4.47
C GLY A 6 12.02 -6.79 3.69
N ASP A 7 13.00 -6.75 2.81
CA ASP A 7 13.28 -5.62 1.93
C ASP A 7 12.64 -5.87 0.55
N ILE A 8 11.64 -5.04 0.22
CA ILE A 8 10.87 -5.18 -1.02
C ILE A 8 11.75 -5.08 -2.28
N THR A 9 12.91 -4.42 -2.19
CA THR A 9 13.84 -4.27 -3.33
C THR A 9 14.53 -5.57 -3.72
N LYS A 10 14.45 -6.60 -2.87
CA LYS A 10 15.08 -7.91 -3.08
C LYS A 10 14.11 -8.97 -3.60
N LEU A 11 12.84 -8.61 -3.82
CA LEU A 11 11.83 -9.57 -4.28
C LEU A 11 11.93 -9.78 -5.79
N GLU A 12 11.93 -11.04 -6.21
CA GLU A 12 11.79 -11.44 -7.61
C GLU A 12 10.30 -11.49 -7.97
N VAL A 13 9.80 -10.39 -8.51
CA VAL A 13 8.40 -10.18 -8.93
C VAL A 13 8.37 -9.31 -10.19
N ASP A 14 7.25 -9.31 -10.91
CA ASP A 14 7.09 -8.53 -12.14
C ASP A 14 7.08 -7.03 -11.83
N ALA A 15 6.46 -6.64 -10.70
CA ALA A 15 6.44 -5.25 -10.26
C ALA A 15 6.46 -5.12 -8.73
N ILE A 16 7.15 -4.07 -8.27
CA ILE A 16 7.08 -3.57 -6.90
C ILE A 16 6.41 -2.18 -6.91
N VAL A 17 5.60 -1.91 -5.88
CA VAL A 17 5.00 -0.60 -5.68
C VAL A 17 5.91 0.27 -4.82
N ASN A 18 6.09 1.53 -5.22
CA ASN A 18 6.77 2.52 -4.40
C ASN A 18 5.74 3.34 -3.60
N ALA A 19 5.94 3.48 -2.29
CA ALA A 19 5.23 4.45 -1.46
C ALA A 19 5.79 5.86 -1.70
N ALA A 20 5.56 6.38 -2.91
CA ALA A 20 6.11 7.65 -3.37
C ALA A 20 5.37 8.85 -2.77
N ASN A 21 6.05 9.99 -2.77
CA ASN A 21 5.46 11.31 -2.54
C ASN A 21 5.08 11.96 -3.89
N THR A 22 4.33 13.07 -3.87
CA THR A 22 3.86 13.65 -5.14
C THR A 22 4.93 14.41 -5.95
N SER A 23 6.15 14.62 -5.44
CA SER A 23 7.29 15.11 -6.24
C SER A 23 8.09 14.01 -6.94
N LEU A 24 7.85 12.73 -6.60
CA LEU A 24 8.62 11.58 -7.11
C LEU A 24 10.14 11.67 -6.88
N LEU A 25 10.59 12.57 -6.00
CA LEU A 25 12.00 12.75 -5.63
C LEU A 25 12.29 12.04 -4.29
N GLY A 26 13.51 11.53 -4.15
CA GLY A 26 13.99 10.93 -2.90
C GLY A 26 14.14 11.98 -1.80
N GLY A 27 13.46 11.79 -0.67
CA GLY A 27 13.48 12.69 0.49
C GLY A 27 12.19 13.51 0.64
N SER A 28 11.51 13.31 1.77
CA SER A 28 10.35 14.06 2.31
C SER A 28 9.60 14.94 1.31
N GLY A 29 8.84 14.33 0.41
CA GLY A 29 8.19 15.08 -0.64
C GLY A 29 6.88 15.76 -0.25
N VAL A 30 6.10 16.01 -1.30
CA VAL A 30 5.10 17.06 -1.38
C VAL A 30 3.86 16.83 -0.54
N ASP A 31 3.59 15.63 -0.05
CA ASP A 31 2.50 15.44 0.94
C ASP A 31 2.74 16.28 2.21
N GLY A 32 3.98 16.29 2.70
CA GLY A 32 4.37 17.22 3.77
C GLY A 32 4.31 18.68 3.33
N ALA A 33 4.47 18.99 2.04
CA ALA A 33 4.33 20.35 1.51
C ALA A 33 2.86 20.77 1.37
N ILE A 34 1.94 19.87 1.04
CA ILE A 34 0.50 20.08 0.98
C ILE A 34 -0.05 20.22 2.41
N HIS A 35 0.34 19.33 3.33
CA HIS A 35 0.03 19.47 4.76
C HIS A 35 0.54 20.80 5.34
N ARG A 36 1.72 21.27 4.94
CA ARG A 36 2.26 22.58 5.36
C ARG A 36 1.55 23.76 4.68
N ALA A 37 1.16 23.62 3.42
CA ALA A 37 0.53 24.69 2.64
C ALA A 37 -0.97 24.85 2.92
N ALA A 38 -1.64 23.78 3.32
CA ALA A 38 -3.10 23.74 3.45
C ALA A 38 -3.60 23.77 4.90
N GLY A 39 -2.70 23.79 5.89
CA GLY A 39 -3.02 24.04 7.29
C GLY A 39 -3.65 22.85 8.03
N ALA A 40 -3.80 23.00 9.35
CA ALA A 40 -4.29 21.95 10.27
C ALA A 40 -5.71 21.43 9.95
N GLU A 41 -6.42 22.05 9.01
CA GLU A 41 -7.77 21.67 8.59
C GLU A 41 -7.80 20.50 7.57
N LEU A 42 -6.65 20.07 7.04
CA LEU A 42 -6.55 18.82 6.25
C LEU A 42 -6.37 17.56 7.10
N VAL A 43 -6.42 17.70 8.42
CA VAL A 43 -6.64 16.58 9.33
C VAL A 43 -8.15 16.38 9.43
N ASP A 44 -8.77 15.85 8.37
CA ASP A 44 -10.01 15.12 8.57
C ASP A 44 -9.65 13.68 8.92
N GLU A 45 -10.19 13.20 10.02
CA GLU A 45 -10.01 11.85 10.55
C GLU A 45 -10.67 10.79 9.62
N TYR A 46 -10.98 11.15 8.36
CA TYR A 46 -11.91 10.43 7.47
C TYR A 46 -11.54 10.44 5.96
N GLY A 47 -10.46 11.13 5.53
CA GLY A 47 -10.02 11.20 4.12
C GLY A 47 -8.94 10.19 3.71
N GLU A 48 -8.07 9.79 4.65
CA GLU A 48 -6.96 8.86 4.39
C GLU A 48 -7.37 7.45 3.91
N PRO A 49 -8.45 6.81 4.41
CA PRO A 49 -8.82 5.46 3.97
C PRO A 49 -9.21 5.40 2.48
N LYS A 50 -9.88 6.43 1.96
CA LYS A 50 -10.33 6.47 0.57
C LYS A 50 -9.16 6.66 -0.38
N LEU A 51 -8.24 7.57 -0.05
CA LEU A 51 -7.03 7.78 -0.84
C LEU A 51 -6.14 6.53 -0.83
N LEU A 52 -5.94 5.93 0.34
CA LEU A 52 -5.18 4.67 0.46
C LEU A 52 -5.82 3.56 -0.38
N GLN A 53 -7.14 3.39 -0.30
CA GLN A 53 -7.87 2.45 -1.13
C GLN A 53 -7.71 2.73 -2.63
N GLN A 54 -7.76 4.00 -3.06
CA GLN A 54 -7.55 4.38 -4.46
C GLN A 54 -6.13 4.04 -4.93
N CYS A 55 -5.11 4.23 -4.10
CA CYS A 55 -3.74 3.83 -4.40
C CYS A 55 -3.65 2.34 -4.71
N TYR A 56 -4.16 1.48 -3.82
CA TYR A 56 -4.17 0.02 -4.06
C TYR A 56 -4.96 -0.35 -5.32
N ARG A 57 -6.16 0.21 -5.52
CA ARG A 57 -6.97 -0.06 -6.72
C ARG A 57 -6.22 0.29 -8.00
N LYS A 58 -5.60 1.47 -8.06
CA LYS A 58 -4.91 1.91 -9.27
C LYS A 58 -3.69 1.06 -9.57
N CYS A 59 -2.92 0.66 -8.55
CA CYS A 59 -1.78 -0.24 -8.72
C CYS A 59 -2.22 -1.62 -9.24
N MET A 60 -3.28 -2.19 -8.66
CA MET A 60 -3.85 -3.47 -9.11
C MET A 60 -4.37 -3.39 -10.55
N GLN A 61 -5.03 -2.29 -10.92
CA GLN A 61 -5.49 -2.08 -12.30
C GLN A 61 -4.31 -2.01 -13.28
N ILE A 62 -3.26 -1.25 -12.94
CA ILE A 62 -2.06 -1.16 -13.78
C ILE A 62 -1.42 -2.54 -13.94
N ALA A 63 -1.28 -3.31 -12.86
CA ALA A 63 -0.72 -4.66 -12.96
C ALA A 63 -1.57 -5.59 -13.85
N ALA A 64 -2.90 -5.50 -13.76
CA ALA A 64 -3.80 -6.24 -14.65
C ALA A 64 -3.65 -5.78 -16.12
N ASP A 65 -3.61 -4.47 -16.38
CA ASP A 65 -3.48 -3.89 -17.72
C ASP A 65 -2.13 -4.24 -18.38
N GLN A 66 -1.08 -4.44 -17.57
CA GLN A 66 0.25 -4.86 -18.02
C GLN A 66 0.43 -6.39 -18.00
N GLU A 67 -0.61 -7.15 -17.66
CA GLU A 67 -0.59 -8.60 -17.56
C GLU A 67 0.47 -9.17 -16.60
N PHE A 68 0.83 -8.43 -15.55
CA PHE A 68 1.73 -8.92 -14.52
C PHE A 68 1.07 -10.03 -13.70
N ASP A 69 1.82 -11.10 -13.43
CA ASP A 69 1.34 -12.22 -12.62
C ASP A 69 1.66 -12.01 -11.13
N THR A 70 2.67 -11.19 -10.80
CA THR A 70 3.14 -10.94 -9.44
C THR A 70 3.32 -9.44 -9.14
N LEU A 71 2.72 -8.98 -8.04
CA LEU A 71 2.81 -7.59 -7.58
C LEU A 71 3.13 -7.52 -6.08
N ALA A 72 4.17 -6.78 -5.71
CA ALA A 72 4.51 -6.57 -4.30
C ALA A 72 4.20 -5.14 -3.84
N PHE A 73 3.58 -5.02 -2.66
CA PHE A 73 3.30 -3.75 -1.99
C PHE A 73 4.14 -3.60 -0.71
N PRO A 74 4.66 -2.41 -0.40
CA PRO A 74 5.11 -2.06 0.94
C PRO A 74 3.89 -1.72 1.82
N CYS A 75 4.12 -1.53 3.12
CA CYS A 75 3.09 -0.99 4.01
C CYS A 75 2.88 0.52 3.74
N ILE A 76 1.99 0.87 2.80
CA ILE A 76 1.70 2.26 2.42
C ILE A 76 1.07 3.03 3.60
N SER A 77 1.49 4.28 3.79
CA SER A 77 1.00 5.24 4.81
C SER A 77 1.33 4.94 6.28
N THR A 78 2.03 3.85 6.62
CA THR A 78 2.31 3.50 8.03
C THR A 78 3.64 4.02 8.58
N GLY A 79 4.46 4.66 7.73
CA GLY A 79 5.74 5.27 8.11
C GLY A 79 5.60 6.74 8.53
N ILE A 80 6.20 7.66 7.77
CA ILE A 80 6.19 9.11 8.06
C ILE A 80 4.77 9.68 8.17
N TYR A 81 3.84 9.10 7.42
CA TYR A 81 2.42 9.48 7.37
C TYR A 81 1.63 9.05 8.62
N ARG A 82 2.17 8.13 9.44
CA ARG A 82 1.62 7.71 10.74
C ARG A 82 0.18 7.21 10.71
N TYR A 83 -0.33 6.77 9.55
CA TYR A 83 -1.64 6.16 9.49
C TYR A 83 -1.65 4.88 10.34
N PRO A 84 -2.71 4.62 11.14
CA PRO A 84 -2.74 3.46 12.02
C PRO A 84 -2.52 2.16 11.24
N LYS A 85 -1.50 1.38 11.63
CA LYS A 85 -1.06 0.16 10.92
C LYS A 85 -2.18 -0.84 10.70
N ALA A 86 -3.02 -1.06 11.71
CA ALA A 86 -4.17 -1.97 11.63
C ALA A 86 -5.17 -1.52 10.55
N ASN A 87 -5.61 -0.26 10.60
CA ASN A 87 -6.54 0.30 9.62
C ASN A 87 -5.93 0.29 8.20
N ALA A 88 -4.63 0.58 8.07
CA ALA A 88 -3.92 0.54 6.80
C ALA A 88 -3.93 -0.85 6.17
N ALA A 89 -3.62 -1.87 6.98
CA ALA A 89 -3.58 -3.27 6.56
C ALA A 89 -4.97 -3.79 6.19
N GLU A 90 -6.02 -3.41 6.93
CA GLU A 90 -7.40 -3.75 6.58
C GLU A 90 -7.80 -3.18 5.21
N VAL A 91 -7.51 -1.90 4.97
CA VAL A 91 -7.76 -1.26 3.67
C VAL A 91 -6.99 -1.96 2.55
N ALA A 92 -5.72 -2.28 2.78
CA ALA A 92 -4.85 -2.96 1.81
C ALA A 92 -5.39 -4.34 1.43
N VAL A 93 -5.61 -5.21 2.42
CA VAL A 93 -6.07 -6.59 2.23
C VAL A 93 -7.44 -6.62 1.57
N LYS A 94 -8.40 -5.84 2.09
CA LYS A 94 -9.75 -5.76 1.54
C LYS A 94 -9.73 -5.32 0.08
N THR A 95 -9.00 -4.25 -0.21
CA THR A 95 -8.95 -3.68 -1.56
C THR A 95 -8.29 -4.64 -2.55
N CYS A 96 -7.16 -5.25 -2.20
CA CYS A 96 -6.49 -6.22 -3.07
C CYS A 96 -7.38 -7.46 -3.32
N SER A 97 -8.05 -7.98 -2.28
CA SER A 97 -8.99 -9.10 -2.41
C SER A 97 -10.14 -8.77 -3.39
N GLU A 98 -10.76 -7.60 -3.25
CA GLU A 98 -11.81 -7.12 -4.16
C GLU A 98 -11.32 -7.00 -5.62
N GLN A 99 -10.06 -6.57 -5.83
CA GLN A 99 -9.51 -6.42 -7.19
C GLN A 99 -9.14 -7.77 -7.83
N LEU A 100 -8.59 -8.70 -7.04
CA LEU A 100 -8.27 -10.05 -7.51
C LEU A 100 -9.52 -10.78 -8.02
N GLN A 101 -10.64 -10.66 -7.31
CA GLN A 101 -11.92 -11.25 -7.72
C GLN A 101 -12.49 -10.64 -9.00
N LYS A 102 -12.16 -9.38 -9.31
CA LYS A 102 -12.69 -8.65 -10.47
C LYS A 102 -11.87 -8.87 -11.74
N ASN A 103 -10.54 -8.79 -11.64
CA ASN A 103 -9.68 -8.66 -12.80
C ASN A 103 -8.96 -9.96 -13.17
N GLY A 104 -8.93 -10.97 -12.27
CA GLY A 104 -8.21 -12.23 -12.48
C GLY A 104 -6.68 -12.11 -12.47
N ARG A 105 -6.13 -10.88 -12.51
CA ARG A 105 -4.71 -10.54 -12.39
C ARG A 105 -4.48 -9.35 -11.43
N PRO A 106 -3.30 -9.25 -10.81
CA PRO A 106 -2.21 -10.24 -10.78
C PRO A 106 -2.61 -11.56 -10.09
N GLN A 107 -1.94 -12.67 -10.37
CA GLN A 107 -2.26 -13.96 -9.73
C GLN A 107 -1.79 -14.00 -8.28
N ARG A 108 -0.70 -13.31 -7.98
CA ARG A 108 -0.08 -13.24 -6.66
C ARG A 108 0.18 -11.80 -6.24
N VAL A 109 -0.37 -11.44 -5.09
CA VAL A 109 -0.10 -10.18 -4.39
C VAL A 109 0.69 -10.48 -3.14
N ILE A 110 1.81 -9.77 -2.96
CA ILE A 110 2.71 -9.88 -1.81
C ILE A 110 2.66 -8.58 -1.01
N PHE A 111 2.40 -8.66 0.30
CA PHE A 111 2.60 -7.55 1.22
C PHE A 111 3.97 -7.70 1.90
N CYS A 112 4.94 -6.89 1.47
CA CYS A 112 6.28 -6.86 2.01
C CYS A 112 6.36 -5.90 3.20
N CYS A 113 6.32 -6.45 4.39
CA CYS A 113 6.43 -5.73 5.65
C CYS A 113 7.91 -5.51 5.98
N TYR A 114 8.31 -4.26 6.25
CA TYR A 114 9.68 -3.98 6.67
C TYR A 114 9.90 -4.26 8.17
N ASP A 115 8.86 -4.08 8.99
CA ASP A 115 8.90 -4.28 10.45
C ASP A 115 7.98 -5.42 10.91
N GLN A 116 8.32 -5.97 12.08
CA GLN A 116 7.65 -7.10 12.70
C GLN A 116 6.18 -6.80 13.07
N GLU A 117 5.89 -5.58 13.49
CA GLU A 117 4.54 -5.18 13.92
C GLU A 117 3.56 -5.19 12.74
N ASN A 118 3.94 -4.61 11.60
CA ASN A 118 3.15 -4.69 10.37
C ASN A 118 2.97 -6.16 9.95
N TYR A 119 4.04 -6.96 9.98
CA TYR A 119 3.96 -8.38 9.61
C TYR A 119 2.92 -9.14 10.45
N GLU A 120 2.92 -8.96 11.76
CA GLU A 120 1.95 -9.60 12.67
C GLU A 120 0.52 -9.12 12.43
N ILE A 121 0.32 -7.83 12.14
CA ILE A 121 -1.00 -7.28 11.81
C ILE A 121 -1.54 -7.94 10.54
N TYR A 122 -0.76 -7.96 9.46
CA TYR A 122 -1.17 -8.60 8.21
C TYR A 122 -1.39 -10.10 8.39
N GLN A 123 -0.55 -10.77 9.17
CA GLN A 123 -0.70 -12.19 9.49
C GLN A 123 -2.03 -12.47 10.19
N ARG A 124 -2.41 -11.65 11.18
CA ARG A 124 -3.70 -11.80 11.85
C ARG A 124 -4.88 -11.60 10.91
N ILE A 125 -4.83 -10.59 10.04
CA ILE A 125 -5.93 -10.29 9.10
C ILE A 125 -6.11 -11.42 8.07
N LEU A 126 -5.02 -12.02 7.57
CA LEU A 126 -5.07 -13.08 6.54
C LEU A 126 -5.26 -14.49 7.08
N SER A 127 -5.10 -14.70 8.39
CA SER A 127 -5.34 -16.00 9.04
C SER A 127 -6.81 -16.23 9.40
N VAL A 128 -7.69 -15.25 9.11
CA VAL A 128 -9.14 -15.28 9.32
C VAL A 128 -9.83 -15.54 7.99
#